data_AF-A0A091FGS6-F1
#
_entry.id   AF-A0A091FGS6-F1
#
_cell.length_a   1.000
_cell.length_b   1.000
_cell.length_c   1.000
_cell.angle_alpha   90.00
_cell.angle_beta   90.00
_cell.angle_gamma   90.00
#
_symmetry.space_group_name_H-M   'P 1'
#
loop_
_entity.id
_entity.type
_entity.pdbx_description
1 polymer ?
#
loop_
_entity_poly.entity_id
_entity_poly.type
_entity_poly.pdbx_seq_one_letter_code
_entity_poly.pdbx_strand_id
1 'polypeptide(L)'
;MPTNHTTIIEFDNWLTQIEGQNLEFKTAKNSFNESKDLPDYCAALANEGGGKLILGVDPSRSVVGTKAFNETYNTLSNKLLSSLGIKIDVEELKHPKGRVLIFHIPSRPPGQPVKSTGKYRYPMRAGESLVEMDSMTLKAILNETMPA
;
A
#
# COMPACT_ATOMS: atom_id res chain seq x y z
N MET A 1 -12.52 8.27 -16.97
CA MET A 1 -11.70 8.96 -15.96
C MET A 1 -10.25 8.74 -16.35
N PRO A 2 -9.40 9.77 -16.47
CA PRO A 2 -7.99 9.53 -16.73
C PRO A 2 -7.41 8.83 -15.50
N THR A 3 -6.99 7.58 -15.63
CA THR A 3 -6.05 6.96 -14.72
C THR A 3 -4.75 7.73 -14.91
N ASN A 4 -4.34 8.52 -13.92
CA ASN A 4 -3.03 9.16 -13.92
C ASN A 4 -2.01 8.03 -13.88
N HIS A 5 -1.45 7.69 -15.04
CA HIS A 5 -0.41 6.69 -15.14
C HIS A 5 0.91 7.30 -14.69
N THR A 6 1.56 6.62 -13.74
CA THR A 6 2.88 6.98 -13.24
C THR A 6 3.87 6.89 -14.38
N THR A 7 4.61 7.98 -14.64
CA THR A 7 5.67 7.93 -15.66
C THR A 7 6.93 7.28 -15.10
N ILE A 8 7.79 6.74 -15.96
CA ILE A 8 9.09 6.19 -15.52
C ILE A 8 9.92 7.27 -14.80
N ILE A 9 9.91 8.51 -15.28
CA ILE A 9 10.64 9.62 -14.67
C ILE A 9 10.10 9.93 -13.27
N GLU A 10 8.79 9.97 -13.12
CA GLU A 10 8.14 10.16 -11.82
C GLU A 10 8.49 9.03 -10.86
N PHE A 11 8.45 7.78 -11.33
CA PHE A 11 8.81 6.62 -10.55
C PHE A 11 10.29 6.63 -10.13
N ASP A 12 11.21 6.97 -11.03
CA ASP A 12 12.64 7.08 -10.73
C ASP A 12 12.92 8.16 -9.68
N ASN A 13 12.15 9.25 -9.67
CA ASN A 13 12.23 10.25 -8.61
C ASN A 13 11.83 9.66 -7.25
N TRP A 14 10.84 8.77 -7.18
CA TRP A 14 10.46 8.10 -5.93
C TRP A 14 11.56 7.19 -5.39
N LEU A 15 12.39 6.60 -6.25
CA LEU A 15 13.51 5.76 -5.84
C LEU A 15 14.63 6.58 -5.16
N THR A 16 14.77 7.85 -5.53
CA THR A 16 15.85 8.73 -5.04
C THR A 16 15.42 9.64 -3.89
N GLN A 17 14.14 9.95 -3.76
CA GLN A 17 13.63 10.81 -2.69
C GLN A 17 13.46 10.04 -1.37
N ILE A 18 14.09 10.54 -0.31
CA ILE A 18 14.02 9.92 1.04
C ILE A 18 12.90 10.55 1.88
N GLU A 19 12.47 11.77 1.55
CA GLU A 19 11.60 12.57 2.42
C GLU A 19 10.20 12.78 1.83
N GLY A 20 9.20 12.80 2.73
CA GLY A 20 7.85 13.32 2.43
C GLY A 20 6.87 12.36 1.76
N GLN A 21 7.28 11.16 1.35
CA GLN A 21 6.36 10.18 0.74
C GLN A 21 6.32 8.87 1.55
N ASN A 22 5.11 8.43 1.91
CA ASN A 22 4.88 7.13 2.56
C ASN A 22 4.95 6.01 1.50
N LEU A 23 6.17 5.61 1.15
CA LEU A 23 6.47 4.59 0.15
C LEU A 23 6.94 3.30 0.83
N GLU A 24 6.30 2.18 0.48
CA GLU A 24 6.68 0.87 0.94
C GLU A 24 7.18 0.03 -0.23
N PHE A 25 8.48 -0.28 -0.24
CA PHE A 25 9.09 -1.10 -1.29
C PHE A 25 9.17 -2.57 -0.87
N LYS A 26 8.77 -3.48 -1.77
CA LYS A 26 8.94 -4.93 -1.61
C LYS A 26 9.49 -5.55 -2.89
N THR A 27 10.47 -6.42 -2.72
CA THR A 27 11.06 -7.16 -3.85
C THR A 27 9.99 -7.99 -4.56
N ALA A 28 9.24 -8.81 -3.80
CA ALA A 28 8.12 -9.64 -4.28
C ALA A 28 8.41 -10.33 -5.64
N LYS A 29 9.64 -10.84 -5.83
CA LYS A 29 10.14 -11.27 -7.15
C LYS A 29 9.25 -12.30 -7.82
N ASN A 30 8.77 -13.27 -7.05
CA ASN A 30 7.95 -14.38 -7.55
C ASN A 30 6.50 -14.30 -7.07
N SER A 31 6.27 -13.89 -5.83
CA SER A 31 4.94 -13.88 -5.22
C SER A 31 4.85 -12.84 -4.11
N PHE A 32 3.62 -12.53 -3.74
CA PHE A 32 3.25 -11.73 -2.59
C PHE A 32 1.89 -12.25 -2.11
N ASN A 33 1.69 -12.37 -0.79
CA ASN A 33 0.49 -13.05 -0.30
C ASN A 33 -0.75 -12.15 -0.44
N GLU A 34 -1.69 -12.57 -1.31
CA GLU A 34 -2.93 -11.81 -1.59
C GLU A 34 -3.86 -11.71 -0.36
N SER A 35 -3.93 -12.75 0.47
CA SER A 35 -4.90 -12.84 1.56
C SER A 35 -4.35 -12.43 2.92
N LYS A 36 -3.02 -12.34 3.06
CA LYS A 36 -2.34 -11.97 4.31
C LYS A 36 -1.58 -10.65 4.18
N ASP A 37 -0.48 -10.65 3.42
CA ASP A 37 0.44 -9.52 3.38
C ASP A 37 -0.19 -8.31 2.69
N LEU A 38 -0.81 -8.51 1.52
CA LEU A 38 -1.40 -7.42 0.74
C LEU A 38 -2.44 -6.59 1.52
N PRO A 39 -3.47 -7.18 2.15
CA PRO A 39 -4.42 -6.41 2.92
C PRO A 39 -3.78 -5.75 4.14
N ASP A 40 -2.78 -6.39 4.78
CA ASP A 40 -2.10 -5.82 5.94
C ASP A 40 -1.32 -4.54 5.58
N TYR A 41 -0.51 -4.58 4.52
CA TYR A 41 0.23 -3.40 4.06
C TYR A 41 -0.70 -2.28 3.57
N CYS A 42 -1.76 -2.63 2.85
CA CYS A 42 -2.74 -1.65 2.37
C CYS A 42 -3.46 -0.95 3.52
N ALA A 43 -3.95 -1.71 4.49
CA ALA A 43 -4.62 -1.14 5.66
C ALA A 43 -3.66 -0.30 6.53
N ALA A 44 -2.43 -0.75 6.72
CA ALA A 44 -1.43 -0.01 7.49
C ALA A 44 -1.12 1.35 6.87
N LEU A 45 -0.84 1.38 5.56
CA LEU A 45 -0.57 2.62 4.85
C LEU A 45 -1.78 3.57 4.88
N ALA A 46 -3.00 3.05 4.70
CA ALA A 46 -4.20 3.86 4.81
C ALA A 46 -4.38 4.48 6.21
N ASN A 47 -4.13 3.69 7.27
CA ASN A 47 -4.21 4.15 8.66
C ASN A 47 -3.17 5.23 9.00
N GLU A 48 -2.03 5.23 8.29
CA GLU A 48 -0.88 6.12 8.46
C GLU A 48 -0.88 7.29 7.45
N GLY A 49 -2.06 7.76 7.01
CA GLY A 49 -2.15 8.92 6.11
C GLY A 49 -2.14 8.59 4.61
N GLY A 50 -2.21 7.32 4.24
CA GLY A 50 -2.13 6.87 2.84
C GLY A 50 -0.68 6.71 2.39
N GLY A 51 -0.49 6.33 1.13
CA GLY A 51 0.85 6.09 0.57
C GLY A 51 0.84 5.22 -0.67
N LYS A 52 1.98 4.58 -0.94
CA LYS A 52 2.14 3.62 -2.04
C LYS A 52 2.83 2.36 -1.57
N LEU A 53 2.27 1.20 -1.92
CA LEU A 53 2.97 -0.08 -1.84
C LEU A 53 3.50 -0.43 -3.24
N ILE A 54 4.79 -0.70 -3.34
CA ILE A 54 5.49 -0.87 -4.62
C ILE A 54 6.18 -2.23 -4.63
N LEU A 55 5.74 -3.11 -5.52
CA LEU A 55 6.30 -4.44 -5.72
C LEU A 55 7.28 -4.45 -6.89
N GLY A 56 8.39 -5.19 -6.75
CA GLY A 56 9.44 -5.29 -7.77
C GLY A 56 10.63 -4.35 -7.53
N VAL A 57 10.77 -3.81 -6.32
CA VAL A 57 11.88 -2.96 -5.88
C VAL A 57 12.52 -3.54 -4.64
N ASP A 58 13.84 -3.64 -4.60
CA ASP A 58 14.57 -4.16 -3.45
C ASP A 58 14.80 -3.10 -2.34
N PRO A 59 15.27 -3.50 -1.15
CA PRO A 59 15.54 -2.55 -0.06
C PRO A 59 16.59 -1.47 -0.39
N SER A 60 17.44 -1.70 -1.40
CA SER A 60 18.39 -0.71 -1.91
C SER A 60 17.76 0.28 -2.90
N ARG A 61 16.43 0.23 -3.06
CA ARG A 61 15.63 1.03 -3.99
C ARG A 61 16.00 0.79 -5.45
N SER A 62 16.45 -0.41 -5.76
CA SER A 62 16.73 -0.83 -7.13
C SER A 62 15.56 -1.64 -7.70
N VAL A 63 15.17 -1.33 -8.94
CA VAL A 63 14.15 -2.11 -9.66
C VAL A 63 14.72 -3.47 -10.01
N VAL A 64 14.07 -4.52 -9.51
CA VAL A 64 14.44 -5.94 -9.72
C VAL A 64 13.36 -6.72 -10.48
N GLY A 65 12.17 -6.13 -10.62
CA GLY A 65 11.03 -6.75 -11.28
C GLY A 65 10.22 -7.67 -10.37
N THR A 66 8.93 -7.83 -10.67
CA THR A 66 8.03 -8.77 -10.00
C THR A 66 7.15 -9.56 -10.96
N LYS A 67 7.00 -10.86 -10.69
CA LYS A 67 5.99 -11.74 -11.31
C LYS A 67 4.71 -11.87 -10.48
N ALA A 68 4.64 -11.24 -9.31
CA ALA A 68 3.46 -11.30 -8.46
C ALA A 68 2.25 -10.71 -9.21
N PHE A 69 1.11 -11.38 -9.12
CA PHE A 69 -0.17 -10.97 -9.69
C PHE A 69 -0.17 -10.69 -11.20
N ASN A 70 0.76 -11.26 -11.96
CA ASN A 70 0.92 -10.95 -13.40
C ASN A 70 -0.39 -11.11 -14.21
N GLU A 71 -1.21 -12.11 -13.88
CA GLU A 71 -2.48 -12.38 -14.57
C GLU A 71 -3.70 -11.81 -13.84
N THR A 72 -3.55 -11.41 -12.58
CA THR A 72 -4.67 -11.09 -11.69
C THR A 72 -4.72 -9.64 -11.23
N TYR A 73 -3.70 -8.81 -11.54
CA TYR A 73 -3.60 -7.44 -11.01
C TYR A 73 -4.81 -6.57 -11.33
N ASN A 74 -5.43 -6.74 -12.51
CA ASN A 74 -6.63 -6.02 -12.94
C ASN A 74 -7.84 -6.23 -12.01
N THR A 75 -7.86 -7.31 -11.24
CA THR A 75 -8.95 -7.62 -10.30
C THR A 75 -8.66 -7.17 -8.87
N LEU A 76 -7.41 -6.82 -8.56
CA LEU A 76 -6.98 -6.51 -7.19
C LEU A 76 -7.68 -5.27 -6.65
N SER A 77 -7.87 -4.22 -7.43
CA SER A 77 -8.56 -3.00 -6.98
C SER A 77 -9.98 -3.31 -6.48
N ASN A 78 -10.73 -4.14 -7.22
CA ASN A 78 -12.10 -4.53 -6.84
C ASN A 78 -12.10 -5.44 -5.60
N LYS A 79 -11.17 -6.38 -5.53
CA LYS A 79 -11.01 -7.26 -4.36
C LYS A 79 -10.67 -6.47 -3.11
N LEU A 80 -9.72 -5.55 -3.19
CA LEU A 80 -9.27 -4.70 -2.09
C LEU A 80 -10.37 -3.72 -1.65
N LEU A 81 -11.14 -3.16 -2.59
CA LEU A 81 -12.32 -2.38 -2.23
C LEU A 81 -13.33 -3.21 -1.44
N SER A 82 -13.56 -4.45 -1.86
CA SER A 82 -14.52 -5.35 -1.21
C SER A 82 -14.03 -5.82 0.16
N SER A 83 -12.72 -6.03 0.34
CA SER A 83 -12.15 -6.56 1.58
C SER A 83 -11.79 -5.48 2.61
N LEU A 84 -11.31 -4.32 2.18
CA LEU A 84 -10.83 -3.23 3.04
C LEU A 84 -11.80 -2.04 3.12
N GLY A 85 -12.76 -1.94 2.20
CA GLY A 85 -13.71 -0.82 2.14
C GLY A 85 -13.13 0.48 1.61
N ILE A 86 -11.90 0.47 1.08
CA ILE A 86 -11.23 1.63 0.50
C ILE A 86 -10.84 1.38 -0.96
N LYS A 87 -10.92 2.42 -1.80
CA LYS A 87 -10.56 2.32 -3.21
C LYS A 87 -9.05 2.45 -3.38
N ILE A 88 -8.39 1.33 -3.58
CA ILE A 88 -6.96 1.26 -3.90
C ILE A 88 -6.83 1.12 -5.41
N ASP A 89 -6.06 2.01 -6.04
CA ASP A 89 -5.76 1.90 -7.46
C ASP A 89 -4.50 1.05 -7.66
N VAL A 90 -4.53 0.14 -8.64
CA VAL A 90 -3.45 -0.82 -8.87
C VAL A 90 -2.95 -0.64 -10.29
N GLU A 91 -1.70 -0.21 -10.38
CA GLU A 91 -1.05 0.14 -11.64
C GLU A 91 0.12 -0.79 -11.93
N GLU A 92 0.16 -1.30 -13.16
CA GLU A 92 1.34 -1.98 -13.70
C GLU A 92 2.23 -0.95 -14.41
N LEU A 93 3.46 -0.78 -13.91
CA LEU A 93 4.49 0.03 -14.55
C LEU A 93 5.53 -0.86 -15.24
N LYS A 94 5.68 -0.68 -16.55
CA LYS A 94 6.70 -1.37 -17.36
C LYS A 94 8.00 -0.56 -17.37
N HIS A 95 8.77 -0.69 -16.29
CA HIS A 95 10.07 -0.03 -16.17
C HIS A 95 11.16 -0.79 -16.99
N PRO A 96 12.14 -0.11 -17.62
CA PRO A 96 13.16 -0.76 -18.45
C PRO A 96 13.97 -1.86 -17.75
N LYS A 97 14.15 -1.73 -16.43
CA LYS A 97 14.86 -2.73 -15.58
C LYS A 97 13.97 -3.89 -15.11
N GLY A 98 12.65 -3.80 -15.26
CA GLY A 98 11.72 -4.84 -14.81
C GLY A 98 10.31 -4.36 -14.54
N ARG A 99 9.36 -5.29 -14.46
CA ARG A 99 7.95 -5.01 -14.15
C ARG A 99 7.77 -4.56 -12.69
N VAL A 100 7.02 -3.48 -12.48
CA VAL A 100 6.67 -2.96 -11.16
C VAL A 100 5.15 -2.92 -11.00
N LEU A 101 4.65 -3.24 -9.80
CA LEU A 101 3.25 -3.09 -9.43
C LEU A 101 3.13 -2.02 -8.36
N ILE A 102 2.31 -1.00 -8.60
CA ILE A 102 2.13 0.14 -7.72
C ILE A 102 0.69 0.12 -7.20
N PHE A 103 0.53 0.11 -5.89
CA PHE A 103 -0.75 0.23 -5.21
C PHE A 103 -0.84 1.64 -4.65
N HIS A 104 -1.72 2.46 -5.20
CA HIS A 104 -1.99 3.82 -4.72
C HIS A 104 -3.05 3.76 -3.63
N ILE A 105 -2.63 4.01 -2.40
CA ILE A 105 -3.44 3.77 -1.20
C ILE A 105 -3.86 5.12 -0.62
N PRO A 106 -5.17 5.44 -0.59
CA PRO A 106 -5.64 6.67 0.02
C PRO A 106 -5.49 6.63 1.54
N SER A 107 -5.50 7.80 2.18
CA SER A 107 -5.68 7.87 3.63
C SER A 107 -7.05 7.32 4.01
N ARG A 108 -7.14 6.74 5.21
CA ARG A 108 -8.40 6.32 5.80
C ARG A 108 -9.35 7.52 5.98
N PRO A 109 -10.67 7.30 5.95
CA PRO A 109 -11.61 8.33 6.36
C PRO A 109 -11.39 8.72 7.84
N PRO A 110 -11.63 9.99 8.22
CA PRO A 110 -11.62 10.40 9.62
C PRO A 110 -12.60 9.57 10.45
N GLY A 111 -12.23 9.19 11.67
CA GLY A 111 -13.10 8.38 12.54
C GLY A 111 -13.15 6.89 12.19
N GLN A 112 -12.57 6.46 11.06
CA GLN A 112 -12.75 5.10 10.54
C GLN A 112 -11.40 4.42 10.29
N PRO A 113 -10.89 3.61 11.25
CA PRO A 113 -9.69 2.81 11.03
C PRO A 113 -9.96 1.74 9.97
N VAL A 114 -9.01 1.55 9.05
CA VAL A 114 -9.09 0.53 8.01
C VAL A 114 -8.68 -0.81 8.62
N LYS A 115 -9.61 -1.76 8.56
CA LYS A 115 -9.42 -3.13 9.02
C LYS A 115 -8.76 -3.95 7.91
N SER A 116 -7.79 -4.79 8.28
CA SER A 116 -7.24 -5.80 7.38
C SER A 116 -7.98 -7.14 7.49
N THR A 117 -7.96 -7.90 6.40
CA THR A 117 -8.38 -9.31 6.36
C THR A 117 -7.22 -10.29 6.55
N GLY A 118 -6.01 -9.76 6.74
CA GLY A 118 -4.76 -10.51 6.84
C GLY A 118 -4.43 -10.97 8.26
N LYS A 119 -3.16 -10.84 8.66
CA LYS A 119 -2.68 -11.29 9.97
C LYS A 119 -3.17 -10.39 11.09
N TYR A 120 -3.23 -9.09 10.84
CA TYR A 120 -3.60 -8.07 11.82
C TYR A 120 -5.04 -7.61 11.58
N ARG A 121 -5.73 -7.17 12.64
CA ARG A 121 -7.08 -6.64 12.52
C ARG A 121 -7.04 -5.18 12.08
N TYR A 122 -6.26 -4.34 12.76
CA TYR A 122 -5.99 -2.95 12.41
C TYR A 122 -4.48 -2.78 12.37
N PRO A 123 -3.81 -3.07 11.25
CA PRO A 123 -2.37 -2.91 11.17
C PRO A 123 -1.98 -1.44 11.18
N MET A 124 -0.82 -1.16 11.77
CA MET A 124 -0.13 0.12 11.73
C MET A 124 1.38 -0.09 11.53
N ARG A 125 2.12 0.98 11.24
CA ARG A 125 3.59 0.89 11.16
C ARG A 125 4.21 1.06 12.54
N ALA A 126 5.21 0.25 12.83
CA ALA A 126 6.17 0.47 13.92
C ALA A 126 7.57 0.46 13.31
N GLY A 127 8.03 1.65 12.91
CA GLY A 127 9.25 1.80 12.11
C GLY A 127 9.12 1.11 10.75
N GLU A 128 9.93 0.06 10.53
CA GLU A 128 9.95 -0.71 9.28
C GLU A 128 9.04 -1.94 9.29
N SER A 129 8.35 -2.22 10.41
CA SER A 129 7.51 -3.40 10.57
C SER A 129 6.03 -3.06 10.68
N LEU A 130 5.18 -4.05 10.35
CA LEU A 130 3.75 -3.99 10.60
C LEU A 130 3.42 -4.66 11.94
N VAL A 131 2.63 -3.96 12.75
CA VAL A 131 2.13 -4.43 14.05
C VAL A 131 0.63 -4.20 14.15
N GLU A 132 -0.01 -4.86 15.10
CA GLU A 132 -1.38 -4.51 15.49
C GLU A 132 -1.39 -3.11 16.11
N MET A 133 -2.34 -2.28 15.69
CA MET A 133 -2.54 -0.94 16.23
C MET A 133 -2.87 -0.99 17.71
N ASP A 134 -2.19 -0.16 18.50
CA ASP A 134 -2.42 -0.10 19.92
C ASP A 134 -3.77 0.56 20.25
N SER A 135 -4.28 0.26 21.44
CA SER A 135 -5.61 0.72 21.87
C SER A 135 -5.72 2.25 22.00
N MET A 136 -4.63 2.97 22.25
CA MET A 136 -4.64 4.43 22.38
C MET A 136 -4.77 5.07 21.01
N THR A 137 -3.95 4.64 20.05
CA THR A 137 -4.03 5.09 18.65
C THR A 137 -5.40 4.78 18.06
N LEU A 138 -5.91 3.56 18.25
CA LEU A 138 -7.24 3.19 17.75
C LEU A 138 -8.35 4.08 18.33
N LYS A 139 -8.31 4.38 19.63
CA LYS A 139 -9.26 5.30 20.27
C LYS A 139 -9.13 6.73 19.73
N ALA A 140 -7.91 7.21 19.52
CA ALA A 140 -7.67 8.53 18.96
C ALA A 140 -8.33 8.65 17.58
N ILE A 141 -8.12 7.65 16.70
CA ILE A 141 -8.75 7.59 15.38
C ILE A 141 -10.27 7.63 15.49
N LEU A 142 -10.88 6.76 16.31
CA LEU A 142 -12.33 6.67 16.45
C LEU A 142 -12.97 7.98 16.95
N ASN A 143 -12.22 8.74 17.77
CA ASN A 143 -12.71 9.99 18.36
C ASN A 143 -12.56 11.22 17.46
N GLU A 144 -11.91 11.13 16.30
CA GLU A 144 -11.66 12.28 15.40
C GLU A 144 -12.93 13.01 14.93
N THR A 145 -14.05 12.28 14.89
CA THR A 145 -15.34 12.80 14.42
C THR A 145 -16.34 13.03 15.55
N MET A 146 -15.93 12.78 16.79
CA MET A 146 -16.79 13.05 17.95
C MET A 146 -16.76 14.55 18.25
N PRO A 147 -17.93 15.19 18.45
CA PRO A 147 -17.97 16.57 18.90
C PRO A 147 -17.30 16.70 20.28
N ALA A 148 -16.53 17.78 20.45
CA ALA A 148 -15.83 18.13 21.69
C ALA A 148 -16.81 18.48 22.83
#